data_AF-A0A3A8L8S5-F1
#
_entry.id   AF-A0A3A8L8S5-F1
#
_cell.length_a   1.000
_cell.length_b   1.000
_cell.length_c   1.000
_cell.angle_alpha   90.00
_cell.angle_beta   90.00
_cell.angle_gamma   90.00
#
_symmetry.space_group_name_H-M   'P 1'
#
loop_
_entity.id
_entity.type
_entity.pdbx_description
1 polymer ?
#
loop_
_entity_poly.entity_id
_entity_poly.type
_entity_poly.pdbx_seq_one_letter_code
_entity_poly.pdbx_strand_id
1 'polypeptide(L)'
;MRVSGTEVFTMTVYDRYRSLLHKLALVRARAPGGDSPEVDALLDTMDEVWDAMSEGERAAMERERERLNPAPGPDEHSVPA
;
A
#
# COMPACT_ATOMS: atom_id res chain seq x y z
N MET A 1 19.98 9.54 -32.55
CA MET A 1 19.83 9.99 -31.15
C MET A 1 18.45 9.61 -30.66
N ARG A 2 18.34 8.49 -29.94
CA ARG A 2 17.14 8.11 -29.18
C ARG A 2 17.66 7.49 -27.88
N VAL A 3 17.60 8.28 -26.81
CA VAL A 3 17.79 7.78 -25.46
C VAL A 3 16.47 7.11 -25.11
N SER A 4 16.35 5.81 -25.40
CA SER A 4 15.30 4.99 -24.81
C SER A 4 15.72 4.72 -23.36
N GLY A 5 15.56 5.75 -22.53
CA GLY A 5 15.59 5.63 -21.08
C GLY A 5 14.34 4.89 -20.65
N THR A 6 14.30 3.57 -20.84
CA THR A 6 13.52 2.73 -19.96
C THR A 6 14.31 2.69 -18.67
N GLU A 7 14.12 3.72 -17.85
CA GLU A 7 14.36 3.61 -16.42
C GLU A 7 13.67 2.30 -16.03
N VAL A 8 14.49 1.28 -15.73
CA VAL A 8 14.04 0.20 -14.86
C VAL A 8 13.75 0.95 -13.58
N PHE A 9 12.52 1.43 -13.41
CA PHE A 9 12.05 2.06 -12.19
C PHE A 9 12.49 1.10 -11.10
N THR A 10 13.45 1.54 -10.30
CA THR A 10 13.97 0.77 -9.17
C THR A 10 12.76 0.39 -8.36
N MET A 11 12.30 -0.86 -8.49
CA MET A 11 11.03 -1.27 -7.91
C MET A 11 11.23 -1.21 -6.41
N THR A 12 10.63 -0.21 -5.79
CA THR A 12 10.91 0.14 -4.40
C THR A 12 10.25 -0.89 -3.48
N VAL A 13 10.71 -0.97 -2.23
CA VAL A 13 10.01 -1.76 -1.20
C VAL A 13 8.54 -1.32 -1.07
N TYR A 14 8.28 -0.04 -1.35
CA TYR A 14 6.94 0.52 -1.45
C TYR A 14 6.11 -0.08 -2.61
N ASP A 15 6.66 -0.19 -3.82
CA ASP A 15 5.97 -0.83 -4.96
C ASP A 15 5.66 -2.30 -4.69
N ARG A 16 6.59 -2.99 -4.01
CA ARG A 16 6.39 -4.38 -3.57
C ARG A 16 5.22 -4.47 -2.58
N TYR A 17 5.19 -3.62 -1.56
CA TYR A 17 4.11 -3.60 -0.56
C TYR A 17 2.75 -3.23 -1.18
N ARG A 18 2.71 -2.25 -2.09
CA ARG A 18 1.49 -1.89 -2.86
C ARG A 18 0.97 -3.05 -3.71
N SER A 19 1.88 -3.79 -4.34
CA SER A 19 1.52 -4.96 -5.13
C SER A 19 0.92 -6.08 -4.26
N LEU A 20 1.46 -6.29 -3.06
CA LEU A 20 0.92 -7.24 -2.08
C LEU A 20 -0.48 -6.83 -1.60
N LEU A 21 -0.70 -5.55 -1.29
CA LEU A 21 -2.03 -5.02 -0.94
C LEU A 21 -3.06 -5.23 -2.06
N HIS A 22 -2.68 -4.96 -3.30
CA HIS A 22 -3.56 -5.17 -4.45
C HIS A 22 -3.90 -6.66 -4.61
N LYS A 23 -2.91 -7.55 -4.46
CA LYS A 23 -3.13 -9.00 -4.50
C LYS A 23 -4.06 -9.47 -3.38
N LEU A 24 -3.86 -8.98 -2.14
CA LEU A 24 -4.72 -9.28 -1.00
C LEU A 24 -6.18 -8.87 -1.26
N ALA A 25 -6.41 -7.69 -1.83
CA ALA A 25 -7.74 -7.21 -2.20
C ALA A 25 -8.41 -8.13 -3.24
N LEU A 26 -7.66 -8.57 -4.26
CA LEU A 26 -8.17 -9.50 -5.28
C LEU A 26 -8.52 -10.86 -4.70
N VAL A 27 -7.68 -11.41 -3.81
CA VAL A 27 -7.93 -12.71 -3.17
C VAL A 27 -9.17 -12.63 -2.27
N ARG A 28 -9.30 -11.59 -1.45
CA ARG A 28 -10.48 -11.37 -0.59
C ARG A 28 -11.77 -11.18 -1.39
N ALA A 29 -11.70 -10.49 -2.53
CA ALA A 29 -12.85 -10.33 -3.42
C ALA A 29 -13.31 -11.67 -4.03
N ARG A 30 -12.39 -12.63 -4.23
CA ARG A 30 -12.68 -13.96 -4.78
C ARG A 30 -13.17 -14.94 -3.72
N ALA A 31 -12.78 -14.77 -2.46
CA ALA A 31 -13.14 -15.64 -1.35
C ALA A 31 -13.75 -14.82 -0.19
N PRO A 32 -15.04 -14.45 -0.28
CA PRO A 32 -15.72 -13.64 0.75
C PRO A 32 -15.94 -14.35 2.10
N GLY A 33 -15.32 -15.51 2.33
CA GLY A 33 -15.35 -16.26 3.59
C GLY A 33 -14.23 -15.91 4.57
N GLY A 34 -13.28 -15.04 4.18
CA GLY A 34 -12.27 -14.46 5.08
C GLY A 34 -11.14 -15.39 5.50
N ASP A 35 -11.37 -16.70 5.52
CA ASP A 35 -10.41 -17.73 5.91
C ASP A 35 -9.89 -18.42 4.64
N SER A 36 -8.70 -18.01 4.19
CA SER A 36 -8.03 -18.64 3.06
C SER A 36 -6.54 -18.70 3.37
N PRO A 37 -5.89 -19.87 3.24
CA PRO A 37 -4.46 -19.99 3.46
C PRO A 37 -3.64 -19.09 2.52
N GLU A 38 -4.21 -18.70 1.38
CA GLU A 38 -3.59 -17.72 0.48
C GLU A 38 -3.61 -16.30 1.07
N VAL A 39 -4.67 -15.93 1.79
CA VAL A 39 -4.75 -14.65 2.51
C VAL A 39 -3.73 -14.63 3.64
N ASP A 40 -3.62 -15.71 4.41
CA ASP A 40 -2.66 -15.81 5.52
C ASP A 40 -1.22 -15.70 5.03
N ALA A 41 -0.84 -16.45 3.99
CA ALA A 41 0.48 -16.37 3.40
C ALA A 41 0.82 -14.97 2.85
N LEU A 42 -0.18 -14.25 2.35
CA LEU A 42 0.00 -12.87 1.89
C LEU A 42 0.20 -11.90 3.05
N LEU A 43 -0.53 -12.08 4.15
CA LEU A 43 -0.37 -11.28 5.36
C LEU A 43 1.00 -11.52 6.00
N ASP A 44 1.45 -12.76 6.08
CA ASP A 44 2.80 -13.11 6.56
C ASP A 44 3.88 -12.44 5.71
N THR A 45 3.75 -12.53 4.37
CA THR A 45 4.70 -11.89 3.45
C THR A 45 4.68 -10.36 3.60
N MET A 46 3.52 -9.76 3.88
CA MET A 46 3.41 -8.33 4.13
C MET A 46 4.08 -7.92 5.45
N ASP A 47 3.97 -8.74 6.49
CA ASP A 47 4.63 -8.51 7.78
C ASP A 47 6.14 -8.56 7.64
N GLU A 48 6.68 -9.56 6.95
CA GLU A 48 8.12 -9.65 6.65
C GLU A 48 8.65 -8.44 5.88
N VAL A 49 7.90 -7.98 4.88
CA VAL A 49 8.29 -6.80 4.08
C VAL A 49 8.22 -5.54 4.94
N TRP A 50 7.22 -5.42 5.80
CA TRP A 50 7.11 -4.30 6.74
C TRP A 50 8.24 -4.32 7.77
N ASP A 51 8.61 -5.48 8.30
CA ASP A 51 9.70 -5.62 9.27
C ASP A 51 11.07 -5.28 8.64
N ALA A 52 11.30 -5.71 7.40
CA ALA A 52 12.51 -5.38 6.65
C ALA A 52 12.64 -3.87 6.31
N MET A 53 11.56 -3.09 6.36
CA MET A 53 11.61 -1.64 6.15
C MET A 53 12.20 -0.94 7.37
N SER A 54 13.07 0.03 7.13
CA SER A 54 13.55 0.95 8.15
C SER A 54 12.41 1.85 8.65
N GLU A 55 12.52 2.36 9.87
CA GLU A 55 11.53 3.29 10.44
C GLU A 55 11.26 4.50 9.54
N GLY A 56 12.30 5.05 8.89
CA GLY A 56 12.16 6.14 7.92
C GLY A 56 11.40 5.75 6.65
N GLU A 57 11.54 4.51 6.19
CA GLU A 57 10.82 3.98 5.03
C GLU A 57 9.35 3.73 5.39
N ARG A 58 9.07 3.20 6.58
CA ARG A 58 7.71 3.04 7.11
C ARG A 58 7.01 4.40 7.27
N ALA A 59 7.71 5.40 7.80
CA ALA A 59 7.20 6.76 7.94
C ALA A 59 6.94 7.44 6.59
N ALA A 60 7.81 7.24 5.60
CA ALA A 60 7.59 7.71 4.23
C ALA A 60 6.36 7.05 3.60
N MET A 61 6.16 5.75 3.86
CA MET A 61 4.98 5.01 3.39
C MET A 61 3.68 5.51 4.04
N GLU A 62 3.66 5.78 5.35
CA GLU A 62 2.48 6.30 6.03
C GLU A 62 2.10 7.70 5.50
N ARG A 63 3.08 8.58 5.29
CA ARG A 63 2.84 9.90 4.68
C ARG A 63 2.31 9.80 3.26
N GLU A 64 2.82 8.87 2.46
CA GLU A 64 2.32 8.66 1.12
C GLU A 64 0.90 8.06 1.13
N ARG A 65 0.60 7.19 2.10
CA ARG A 65 -0.75 6.66 2.33
C ARG A 65 -1.74 7.76 2.71
N GLU A 66 -1.33 8.68 3.58
CA GLU A 66 -2.11 9.86 3.97
C GLU A 66 -2.35 10.81 2.78
N ARG A 67 -1.36 10.99 1.89
CA ARG A 67 -1.54 11.77 0.65
C ARG A 67 -2.51 11.13 -0.34
N LEU A 68 -2.46 9.81 -0.49
CA LEU A 68 -3.27 9.06 -1.46
C LEU A 68 -4.68 8.78 -0.96
N ASN A 69 -4.86 8.71 0.35
CA ASN A 69 -6.15 8.56 1.01
C ASN A 69 -6.23 9.61 2.13
N PRO A 70 -6.38 10.90 1.78
CA PRO A 70 -6.60 11.92 2.78
C PRO A 70 -7.86 11.50 3.52
N ALA A 71 -7.74 11.22 4.83
CA ALA A 71 -8.91 11.10 5.67
C ALA A 71 -9.78 12.33 5.38
N PRO A 72 -11.12 12.20 5.23
CA PRO A 72 -11.95 13.38 5.19
C PRO A 72 -11.61 14.20 6.43
N GLY A 73 -11.02 15.38 6.21
CA GLY A 73 -10.59 16.25 7.31
C GLY A 73 -11.77 16.49 8.25
N PRO A 74 -11.52 16.82 9.52
CA PRO A 74 -12.59 17.16 10.43
C PRO A 74 -13.31 18.40 9.88
N ASP A 75 -14.47 18.16 9.27
CA ASP A 75 -15.58 19.10 9.13
C ASP A 75 -15.22 20.53 8.68
N GLU A 76 -15.12 20.76 7.37
CA GLU A 76 -15.29 22.10 6.78
C GLU A 76 -16.78 22.42 6.51
N HIS A 77 -17.69 21.96 7.38
CA HIS A 77 -19.08 22.44 7.42
C HIS A 77 -19.36 23.23 8.70
N SER A 78 -18.51 24.23 8.98
CA SER A 78 -18.99 25.42 9.69
C SER A 78 -19.95 26.19 8.77
N VAL A 79 -21.24 25.86 8.82
CA VAL A 79 -22.31 26.77 8.40
C VAL A 79 -22.72 27.57 9.64
N PRO A 80 -22.36 28.86 9.77
CA PRO A 80 -22.96 29.69 10.80
C PRO A 80 -24.41 30.01 10.42
N ALA A 81 -25.26 30.05 11.45
CA ALA A 81 -26.70 30.28 11.44
C ALA A 81 -27.10 31.69 10.95
#